data_AF-A0A9X3H4K4-F1
#
_entry.id   AF-A0A9X3H4K4-F1
#
_cell.length_a   1.000
_cell.length_b   1.000
_cell.length_c   1.000
_cell.angle_alpha   90.00
_cell.angle_beta   90.00
_cell.angle_gamma   90.00
#
_symmetry.space_group_name_H-M   'P 1'
#
loop_
_entity.id
_entity.type
_entity.pdbx_description
1 polymer ?
#
loop_
_entity_poly.entity_id
_entity_poly.type
_entity_poly.pdbx_seq_one_letter_code
_entity_poly.pdbx_strand_id
1 'polypeptide(L)'
;MSKRKNSLRILIIVISGLLISISASAQKKEKRVKTKKQYKEFKKLQDDREEQDAEAIEKGREKHEKLQTKQTKKRMKKNERRMRRVKRDRNEDGFFTRLFTKKPR
;
A
#
# COMPACT_ATOMS: atom_id res chain seq x y z
N MET A 1 42.30 -55.91 -16.70
CA MET A 1 42.44 -54.55 -16.13
C MET A 1 41.24 -53.61 -16.39
N SER A 2 40.34 -53.87 -17.36
CA SER A 2 39.22 -52.96 -17.68
C SER A 2 38.05 -53.01 -16.68
N LYS A 3 37.71 -54.18 -16.13
CA LYS A 3 36.58 -54.36 -15.19
C LYS A 3 36.70 -53.50 -13.92
N ARG A 4 37.92 -53.36 -13.37
CA ARG A 4 38.21 -52.50 -12.21
C ARG A 4 38.06 -51.01 -12.52
N LYS A 5 38.38 -50.59 -13.75
CA LYS A 5 38.21 -49.20 -14.20
C LYS A 5 36.72 -48.87 -14.38
N ASN A 6 35.92 -49.82 -14.85
CA ASN A 6 34.48 -49.65 -14.99
C ASN A 6 33.78 -49.63 -13.63
N SER A 7 34.18 -50.47 -12.66
CA SER A 7 33.64 -50.43 -11.31
C SER A 7 33.97 -49.11 -10.58
N LEU A 8 35.18 -48.56 -10.79
CA LEU A 8 35.57 -47.25 -10.26
C LEU A 8 34.74 -46.11 -10.87
N ARG A 9 34.46 -46.15 -12.17
CA ARG A 9 33.58 -45.16 -12.83
C ARG A 9 32.16 -45.21 -12.29
N ILE A 10 31.61 -46.41 -12.08
CA ILE A 10 30.27 -46.60 -11.50
C ILE A 10 30.23 -46.07 -10.07
N LEU A 11 31.25 -46.37 -9.25
CA LEU A 11 31.34 -45.88 -7.87
C LEU A 11 31.33 -44.33 -7.81
N ILE A 12 32.09 -43.67 -8.69
CA ILE A 12 32.15 -42.20 -8.76
C ILE A 12 30.78 -41.61 -9.10
N ILE A 13 30.04 -42.23 -10.03
CA ILE A 13 28.68 -41.78 -10.43
C ILE A 13 27.68 -41.96 -9.29
N VAL A 14 27.77 -43.05 -8.53
CA VAL A 14 26.89 -43.30 -7.38
C VAL A 14 27.16 -42.30 -6.24
N ILE A 15 28.44 -42.02 -5.96
CA ILE A 15 28.84 -41.06 -4.92
C ILE A 15 28.42 -39.63 -5.30
N SER A 16 28.58 -39.24 -6.58
CA SER A 16 28.15 -37.91 -7.03
C SER A 16 26.63 -37.73 -6.95
N GLY A 17 25.84 -38.76 -7.30
CA GLY A 17 24.39 -38.74 -7.15
C GLY A 17 23.92 -38.63 -5.69
N LEU A 18 24.64 -39.27 -4.77
CA LEU A 18 24.33 -39.20 -3.34
C LEU A 18 24.59 -37.81 -2.75
N LEU A 19 25.67 -37.15 -3.14
CA LEU A 19 26.04 -35.81 -2.66
C LEU A 19 25.02 -34.74 -3.08
N ILE A 20 24.49 -34.83 -4.30
CA ILE A 20 23.47 -33.89 -4.81
C ILE A 20 22.16 -34.00 -4.01
N SER A 21 21.82 -35.22 -3.57
CA SER A 21 20.58 -35.48 -2.82
C SER A 21 20.61 -34.89 -1.40
N ILE A 22 21.78 -34.86 -0.76
CA ILE A 22 21.96 -34.31 0.60
C ILE A 22 21.79 -32.78 0.59
N SER A 23 22.29 -32.09 -0.44
CA SER A 23 22.16 -30.63 -0.58
C SER A 23 20.72 -30.16 -0.77
N ALA A 24 19.85 -30.97 -1.40
CA ALA A 24 18.44 -30.65 -1.59
C ALA A 24 17.62 -30.70 -0.28
N SER A 25 18.00 -31.60 0.65
CA SER A 25 17.30 -31.77 1.94
C SER A 25 17.69 -30.78 3.04
N ALA A 26 18.75 -29.98 2.85
CA ALA A 26 19.29 -29.07 3.87
C ALA A 26 18.65 -27.66 3.88
N GLN A 27 17.71 -27.37 2.98
CA GLN A 27 16.93 -26.13 3.02
C GLN A 27 15.91 -26.18 4.16
N LYS A 28 16.38 -26.06 5.40
CA LYS A 28 15.52 -25.70 6.53
C LYS A 28 14.85 -24.38 6.17
N LYS A 29 13.54 -24.39 5.99
CA LYS A 29 12.71 -23.18 5.95
C LYS A 29 12.87 -22.49 7.30
N GLU A 30 13.83 -21.58 7.42
CA GLU A 30 13.91 -20.68 8.55
C GLU A 30 12.58 -19.93 8.64
N LYS A 31 11.77 -20.27 9.64
CA LYS A 31 10.60 -19.46 9.98
C LYS A 31 11.14 -18.08 10.33
N ARG A 32 10.88 -17.08 9.49
CA ARG A 32 11.22 -15.68 9.74
C ARG A 32 10.50 -15.22 11.01
N VAL A 33 11.12 -15.37 12.17
CA VAL A 33 10.66 -14.73 13.40
C VAL A 33 11.03 -13.26 13.27
N LYS A 34 10.18 -12.49 12.58
CA LYS A 34 10.30 -11.03 12.56
C LYS A 34 10.29 -10.56 14.01
N THR A 35 11.43 -10.06 14.48
CA THR A 35 11.55 -9.60 15.87
C THR A 35 10.70 -8.34 16.05
N LYS A 36 10.16 -8.11 17.26
CA LYS A 36 9.39 -6.89 17.59
C LYS A 36 10.16 -5.60 17.24
N LYS A 37 11.50 -5.63 17.25
CA LYS A 37 12.38 -4.51 16.86
C LYS A 37 12.28 -4.19 15.36
N GLN A 38 12.39 -5.20 14.49
CA GLN A 38 12.25 -5.03 13.03
C GLN A 38 10.87 -4.48 12.64
N TYR A 39 9.80 -4.90 13.33
CA TYR A 39 8.47 -4.33 13.09
C TYR A 39 8.37 -2.85 13.48
N LYS A 40 8.95 -2.45 14.61
CA LYS A 40 8.97 -1.05 15.05
C LYS A 40 9.77 -0.16 14.09
N GLU A 41 10.93 -0.62 13.62
CA GLU A 41 11.74 0.08 12.64
C GLU A 41 11.01 0.23 11.30
N PHE A 42 10.37 -0.84 10.83
CA PHE A 42 9.54 -0.80 9.63
C PHE A 42 8.37 0.18 9.75
N LYS A 43 7.70 0.19 10.92
CA LYS A 43 6.59 1.12 11.15
C LYS A 43 7.05 2.57 11.16
N LYS A 44 8.15 2.89 11.86
CA LYS A 44 8.73 4.25 11.83
C LYS A 44 9.06 4.68 10.40
N LEU A 45 9.66 3.79 9.60
CA LEU A 45 9.98 4.09 8.21
C LEU A 45 8.72 4.29 7.35
N GLN A 46 7.61 3.63 7.65
CA GLN A 46 6.32 3.90 7.00
C GLN A 46 5.78 5.27 7.41
N ASP A 47 5.72 5.55 8.71
CA ASP A 47 5.22 6.81 9.25
C ASP A 47 6.03 7.99 8.67
N ASP A 48 7.37 7.90 8.64
CA ASP A 48 8.26 8.94 8.07
C ASP A 48 8.01 9.15 6.56
N ARG A 49 7.71 8.09 5.81
CA ARG A 49 7.39 8.19 4.38
C ARG A 49 6.03 8.83 4.15
N GLU A 50 5.03 8.47 4.96
CA GLU A 50 3.70 9.05 4.88
C GLU A 50 3.74 10.56 5.18
N GLU A 51 4.54 10.98 6.16
CA GLU A 51 4.76 12.41 6.45
C GLU A 51 5.44 13.14 5.28
N GLN A 52 6.50 12.56 4.72
CA GLN A 52 7.19 13.14 3.55
C GLN A 52 6.28 13.24 2.32
N ASP A 53 5.48 12.21 2.06
CA ASP A 53 4.51 12.19 0.97
C ASP A 53 3.42 13.23 1.19
N ALA A 54 2.91 13.37 2.42
CA ALA A 54 1.93 14.40 2.77
C ALA A 54 2.49 15.81 2.53
N GLU A 55 3.71 16.09 2.98
CA GLU A 55 4.37 17.37 2.72
C GLU A 55 4.58 17.64 1.22
N ALA A 56 4.98 16.62 0.45
CA ALA A 56 5.17 16.74 -0.99
C ALA A 56 3.84 17.05 -1.70
N ILE A 57 2.76 16.40 -1.28
CA ILE A 57 1.40 16.66 -1.78
C ILE A 57 0.97 18.08 -1.44
N GLU A 58 1.16 18.55 -0.21
CA GLU A 58 0.80 19.93 0.18
C GLU A 58 1.58 20.97 -0.63
N LYS A 59 2.90 20.82 -0.74
CA LYS A 59 3.75 21.70 -1.56
C LYS A 59 3.30 21.70 -3.03
N GLY A 60 2.92 20.54 -3.56
CA GLY A 60 2.34 20.42 -4.91
C GLY A 60 1.02 21.18 -5.05
N ARG A 61 0.12 21.03 -4.08
CA ARG A 61 -1.18 21.74 -4.06
C ARG A 61 -1.00 23.25 -4.00
N GLU A 62 -0.12 23.74 -3.13
CA GLU A 62 0.18 25.18 -3.05
C GLU A 62 0.74 25.74 -4.37
N LYS A 63 1.68 25.02 -5.01
CA LYS A 63 2.22 25.42 -6.30
C LYS A 63 1.13 25.49 -7.37
N HIS A 64 0.27 24.47 -7.45
CA HIS A 64 -0.87 24.48 -8.36
C HIS A 64 -1.82 25.64 -8.08
N GLU A 65 -2.13 25.93 -6.82
CA GLU A 65 -2.98 27.05 -6.45
C GLU A 65 -2.35 28.40 -6.83
N LYS A 66 -1.05 28.57 -6.65
CA LYS A 66 -0.32 29.78 -7.05
C LYS A 66 -0.33 29.96 -8.58
N LEU A 67 -0.15 28.89 -9.35
CA LEU A 67 -0.15 28.90 -10.81
C LEU A 67 -1.54 29.11 -11.43
N GLN A 68 -2.63 28.81 -10.71
CA GLN A 68 -3.97 29.02 -11.23
C GLN A 68 -4.25 30.49 -11.59
N THR A 69 -4.85 30.70 -12.75
CA THR A 69 -5.29 32.02 -13.20
C THR A 69 -6.36 32.61 -12.28
N LYS A 70 -6.44 33.95 -12.21
CA LYS A 70 -7.46 34.66 -11.41
C LYS A 70 -8.89 34.24 -11.78
N GLN A 71 -9.14 33.94 -13.06
CA GLN A 71 -10.46 33.47 -13.53
C GLN A 71 -10.84 32.12 -12.91
N THR A 72 -9.90 31.16 -12.89
CA THR A 72 -10.11 29.85 -12.27
C THR A 72 -10.40 29.99 -10.77
N LYS A 73 -9.62 30.80 -10.05
CA LYS A 73 -9.85 31.09 -8.63
C LYS A 73 -11.24 31.67 -8.35
N LYS A 74 -11.68 32.64 -9.17
CA LYS A 74 -13.03 33.22 -9.09
C LYS A 74 -14.12 32.17 -9.32
N ARG A 75 -13.94 31.29 -10.33
CA ARG A 75 -14.89 30.20 -10.63
C ARG A 75 -14.99 29.22 -9.47
N MET A 76 -13.86 28.82 -8.87
CA MET A 76 -13.83 27.94 -7.70
C MET A 76 -14.56 28.57 -6.50
N LYS A 77 -14.27 29.83 -6.18
CA LYS A 77 -14.96 30.55 -5.10
C LYS A 77 -16.47 30.68 -5.34
N LYS A 78 -16.90 30.91 -6.59
CA LYS A 78 -18.33 30.93 -6.95
C LYS A 78 -18.97 29.56 -6.74
N ASN A 79 -18.30 28.49 -7.16
CA ASN A 79 -18.79 27.13 -6.99
C ASN A 79 -18.88 26.75 -5.51
N GLU A 80 -17.84 27.04 -4.72
CA GLU A 80 -17.83 26.81 -3.28
C GLU A 80 -19.01 27.52 -2.58
N ARG A 81 -19.25 28.80 -2.91
CA ARG A 81 -20.41 29.55 -2.40
C ARG A 81 -21.73 28.90 -2.78
N ARG A 82 -21.87 28.42 -4.02
CA ARG A 82 -23.07 27.71 -4.49
C ARG A 82 -23.27 26.41 -3.71
N MET A 83 -22.23 25.60 -3.57
CA MET A 83 -22.28 24.34 -2.83
C MET A 83 -22.58 24.54 -1.35
N ARG A 84 -22.05 25.59 -0.72
CA ARG A 84 -22.39 25.95 0.66
C ARG A 84 -23.88 26.29 0.82
N ARG A 85 -24.48 27.00 -0.13
CA ARG A 85 -25.94 27.25 -0.14
C ARG A 85 -26.72 25.95 -0.30
N VAL A 86 -26.39 25.15 -1.32
CA VAL A 86 -27.05 23.86 -1.56
C VAL A 86 -26.95 22.94 -0.35
N LYS A 87 -25.81 22.92 0.36
CA LYS A 87 -25.64 22.13 1.58
C LYS A 87 -26.44 22.70 2.76
N ARG A 88 -26.49 24.02 2.91
CA ARG A 88 -27.35 24.69 3.92
C ARG A 88 -28.82 24.38 3.66
N ASP A 89 -29.25 24.45 2.41
CA ASP A 89 -30.63 24.19 1.99
C ASP A 89 -30.96 22.68 1.99
N ARG A 90 -29.95 21.81 2.07
CA ARG A 90 -30.10 20.34 2.25
C ARG A 90 -30.15 19.92 3.71
N ASN A 91 -29.60 20.73 4.61
CA ASN A 91 -29.67 20.43 6.02
C ASN A 91 -31.06 20.83 6.49
N GLU A 92 -31.83 19.78 6.82
CA GLU A 92 -33.04 19.80 7.63
C GLU A 92 -34.31 20.14 6.84
N ASP A 93 -35.04 19.09 6.49
CA ASP A 93 -36.42 19.03 6.98
C ASP A 93 -36.34 19.37 8.49
N GLY A 94 -36.54 20.65 8.83
CA GLY A 94 -36.68 21.09 10.21
C GLY A 94 -37.65 20.20 10.97
N PHE A 95 -37.55 20.20 12.31
CA PHE A 95 -38.38 19.38 13.20
C PHE A 95 -39.87 19.39 12.80
N PHE A 96 -40.39 20.55 12.40
CA PHE A 96 -41.77 20.73 11.94
C PHE A 96 -42.06 20.13 10.55
N THR A 97 -41.18 20.31 9.56
CA THR A 97 -41.34 19.65 8.25
C THR A 97 -41.29 18.12 8.38
N ARG A 98 -40.57 17.58 9.38
CA ARG A 98 -40.53 16.14 9.65
C ARG A 98 -41.78 15.62 10.37
N LEU A 99 -42.47 16.48 11.13
CA LEU A 99 -43.74 16.16 11.78
C LEU A 99 -44.95 16.22 10.83
N PHE A 100 -44.90 17.10 9.82
CA PHE A 100 -46.02 17.39 8.92
C PHE A 100 -45.86 16.85 7.49
N THR A 101 -44.73 16.23 7.14
CA THR A 101 -44.58 15.54 5.86
C THR A 101 -45.31 14.21 5.90
N LYS A 102 -46.45 14.14 5.20
CA LYS A 102 -47.24 12.92 5.04
C LYS A 102 -46.35 11.88 4.33
N LYS A 103 -46.13 10.72 4.98
CA LYS A 103 -45.39 9.59 4.40
C LYS A 103 -45.93 9.32 2.98
N PRO A 104 -45.07 9.28 1.94
CA PRO A 104 -45.53 8.81 0.64
C PRO A 104 -45.97 7.34 0.77
N ARG A 105 -47.15 7.02 0.24
CA ARG A 105 -47.69 5.66 0.17
C ARG A 105 -46.91 4.83 -0.83
#